data_AF-A0A1F9R6Y9-F1
#
_entry.id   AF-A0A1F9R6Y9-F1
#
_cell.length_a   1.000
_cell.length_b   1.000
_cell.length_c   1.000
_cell.angle_alpha   90.00
_cell.angle_beta   90.00
_cell.angle_gamma   90.00
#
_symmetry.space_group_name_H-M   'P 1'
#
loop_
_entity.id
_entity.type
_entity.pdbx_description
1 polymer ?
#
loop_
_entity_poly.entity_id
_entity_poly.type
_entity_poly.pdbx_seq_one_letter_code
_entity_poly.pdbx_strand_id
1 'polypeptide(L)'
;MKEKIELLMEETGCDRGEAELALEMCGYEVEEAVRRIPRLLRDICALKGKFLLPSKNQHGLVLVILNLKTRNVLRARAVMSYDPAVCAVGLDEEWFAFEKHLYGCRLWDGSLPAESLEVEQHLAAHFRAAPPETFERLREASSEVASKELAEPLRSLFGEGGLSVRLKKDILDLGQFQSLRKAPTPTARRDKPTPPVEPAEDLLVLKIALEEDLEGVPAPELRAGDLVFARIVDGRDIAKYLARLFGGLTASGPVPIEAPVEAVESVSDGVLVRVRFAVGVAGDVVVPADRRLKASRGGGRGDGSWWRRFFKG
;
A
#
# COMPACT_ATOMS: atom_id res chain seq x y z
N MET A 1 -6.92 15.53 30.84
CA MET A 1 -7.68 15.88 29.62
C MET A 1 -6.74 16.47 28.57
N LYS A 2 -6.01 17.56 28.87
CA LYS A 2 -5.00 18.15 27.98
C LYS A 2 -3.92 17.16 27.50
N GLU A 3 -3.35 16.37 28.41
CA GLU A 3 -2.36 15.32 28.07
C GLU A 3 -2.94 14.22 27.18
N LYS A 4 -4.21 13.84 27.37
CA LYS A 4 -4.87 12.82 26.53
C LYS A 4 -5.07 13.32 25.10
N ILE A 5 -5.39 14.60 24.94
CA ILE A 5 -5.56 15.27 23.64
C ILE A 5 -4.20 15.39 22.94
N GLU A 6 -3.16 15.84 23.64
CA GLU A 6 -1.80 15.96 23.11
C GLU A 6 -1.24 14.61 22.67
N LEU A 7 -1.39 13.56 23.49
CA LEU A 7 -1.02 12.20 23.14
C LEU A 7 -1.75 11.69 21.88
N LEU A 8 -3.05 11.98 21.77
CA LEU A 8 -3.83 11.59 20.60
C LEU A 8 -3.34 12.30 19.32
N MET A 9 -3.03 13.59 19.43
CA MET A 9 -2.51 14.40 18.33
C MET A 9 -1.14 13.90 17.88
N GLU A 10 -0.26 13.51 18.81
CA GLU A 10 1.05 12.92 18.51
C GLU A 10 0.92 11.56 17.81
N GLU A 11 0.04 10.69 18.31
CA GLU A 11 -0.12 9.31 17.81
C GLU A 11 -0.86 9.24 16.46
N THR A 12 -1.76 10.18 16.19
CA THR A 12 -2.64 10.11 15.01
C THR A 12 -2.42 11.24 14.00
N GLY A 13 -1.68 12.30 14.37
CA GLY A 13 -1.50 13.50 13.55
C GLY A 13 -2.79 14.31 13.34
N CYS A 14 -3.82 14.08 14.16
CA CYS A 14 -5.06 14.85 14.13
C CYS A 14 -4.87 16.24 14.76
N ASP A 15 -5.73 17.19 14.39
CA ASP A 15 -5.75 18.49 15.05
C ASP A 15 -6.44 18.42 16.41
N ARG A 16 -6.31 19.50 17.19
CA ARG A 16 -6.82 19.55 18.56
C ARG A 16 -8.34 19.36 18.63
N GLY A 17 -9.09 19.93 17.67
CA GLY A 17 -10.54 19.82 17.64
C GLY A 17 -11.00 18.41 17.27
N GLU A 18 -10.31 17.77 16.32
CA GLU A 18 -10.50 16.37 15.95
C GLU A 18 -10.20 15.42 17.12
N ALA A 19 -9.14 15.70 17.87
CA ALA A 19 -8.75 14.92 19.05
C ALA A 19 -9.76 15.05 20.20
N GLU A 20 -10.22 16.28 20.47
CA GLU A 20 -11.24 16.57 21.47
C GLU A 20 -12.57 15.86 21.13
N LEU A 21 -13.03 15.97 19.88
CA LEU A 21 -14.25 15.32 19.40
C LEU A 21 -14.15 13.79 19.45
N ALA A 22 -13.03 13.21 19.03
CA ALA A 22 -12.83 11.77 19.04
C ALA A 22 -12.81 11.20 20.47
N LEU A 23 -12.22 11.92 21.42
CA LEU A 23 -12.22 11.55 22.83
C LEU A 23 -13.63 11.63 23.43
N GLU A 24 -14.38 12.70 23.16
CA GLU A 24 -15.77 12.83 23.62
C GLU A 24 -16.66 11.70 23.10
N MET A 25 -16.53 11.35 21.82
CA MET A 25 -17.29 10.26 21.19
C MET A 25 -16.92 8.87 21.71
N CYS A 26 -15.73 8.71 22.29
CA CYS A 26 -15.20 7.44 22.81
C CYS A 26 -15.16 7.40 24.34
N GLY A 27 -15.93 8.24 25.04
CA GLY A 27 -15.98 8.23 26.51
C GLY A 27 -14.64 8.56 27.17
N TYR A 28 -13.78 9.32 26.49
CA TYR A 28 -12.41 9.68 26.88
C TYR A 28 -11.44 8.51 26.99
N GLU A 29 -11.75 7.39 26.34
CA GLU A 29 -10.86 6.25 26.14
C GLU A 29 -9.94 6.50 24.95
N VAL A 30 -8.66 6.72 25.24
CA VAL A 30 -7.62 7.10 24.26
C VAL A 30 -7.43 5.99 23.22
N GLU A 31 -7.46 4.72 23.63
CA GLU A 31 -7.30 3.60 22.70
C GLU A 31 -8.44 3.50 21.68
N GLU A 32 -9.66 3.71 22.14
CA GLU A 32 -10.83 3.63 21.28
C GLU A 32 -10.87 4.84 20.34
N ALA A 33 -10.47 6.01 20.82
CA ALA A 33 -10.28 7.20 20.00
C ALA A 33 -9.18 7.03 18.95
N VAL A 34 -8.01 6.47 19.29
CA VAL A 34 -6.92 6.14 18.34
C VAL A 34 -7.40 5.18 17.26
N ARG A 35 -8.23 4.18 17.60
CA ARG A 35 -8.80 3.25 16.62
C ARG A 35 -9.88 3.88 15.74
N ARG A 36 -10.59 4.91 16.22
CA ARG A 36 -11.68 5.56 15.49
C ARG A 36 -11.26 6.76 14.67
N ILE A 37 -10.23 7.50 15.07
CA ILE A 37 -9.73 8.69 14.35
C ILE A 37 -9.42 8.40 12.88
N PRO A 38 -8.67 7.34 12.53
CA PRO A 38 -8.43 7.00 11.13
C PRO A 38 -9.72 6.79 10.32
N ARG A 39 -10.84 6.44 10.97
CA ARG A 39 -12.16 6.25 10.34
C ARG A 39 -13.01 7.52 10.31
N LEU A 40 -12.68 8.50 11.15
CA LEU A 40 -13.35 9.80 11.21
C LEU A 40 -12.74 10.78 10.18
N LEU A 41 -11.43 10.67 9.95
CA LEU A 41 -10.69 11.55 9.05
C LEU A 41 -10.81 11.10 7.59
N ARG A 42 -11.75 11.73 6.87
CA ARG A 42 -12.02 11.55 5.43
C ARG A 42 -11.05 12.32 4.54
N ASP A 43 -9.77 12.15 4.81
CA ASP A 43 -8.71 12.92 4.15
C ASP A 43 -8.12 12.22 2.93
N ILE A 44 -8.59 11.03 2.58
CA ILE A 44 -8.09 10.33 1.39
C ILE A 44 -9.08 10.51 0.24
N CYS A 45 -8.59 10.99 -0.89
CA CYS A 45 -9.38 11.15 -2.11
C CYS A 45 -8.84 10.21 -3.18
N ALA A 46 -9.70 9.33 -3.71
CA ALA A 46 -9.39 8.46 -4.83
C ALA A 46 -10.15 8.95 -6.08
N LEU A 47 -9.39 9.36 -7.09
CA LEU A 47 -9.87 9.78 -8.40
C LEU A 47 -9.65 8.63 -9.39
N LYS A 48 -10.73 7.98 -9.80
CA LYS A 48 -10.73 6.94 -10.83
C LYS A 48 -11.18 7.54 -12.14
N GLY A 49 -10.42 7.34 -13.20
CA GLY A 49 -10.73 7.85 -14.52
C GLY A 49 -10.61 6.80 -15.61
N LYS A 50 -11.44 6.97 -16.64
CA LYS A 50 -11.30 6.35 -17.95
C LYS A 50 -11.02 7.47 -18.94
N PHE A 51 -10.10 7.25 -19.86
CA PHE A 51 -9.87 8.20 -20.94
C PHE A 51 -9.71 7.50 -22.29
N LEU A 52 -10.09 8.23 -23.34
CA LEU A 52 -10.01 7.79 -24.73
C LEU A 52 -9.36 8.90 -25.55
N LEU A 53 -8.38 8.50 -26.37
CA LEU A 53 -7.73 9.31 -27.38
C LEU A 53 -8.15 8.79 -28.77
N PRO A 54 -9.23 9.33 -29.36
CA PRO A 54 -9.77 8.82 -30.63
C PRO A 54 -8.77 8.93 -31.79
N SER A 55 -7.97 9.99 -31.81
CA SER A 55 -6.97 10.25 -32.85
C SER A 55 -5.89 9.17 -32.95
N LYS A 56 -5.59 8.50 -31.84
CA LYS A 56 -4.59 7.42 -31.77
C LYS A 56 -5.22 6.03 -31.54
N ASN A 57 -6.55 5.96 -31.43
CA ASN A 57 -7.27 4.76 -30.99
C ASN A 57 -6.69 4.15 -29.69
N GLN A 58 -6.37 5.02 -28.73
CA GLN A 58 -5.79 4.61 -27.45
C GLN A 58 -6.80 4.78 -26.32
N HIS A 59 -6.92 3.75 -25.49
CA HIS A 59 -7.80 3.65 -24.35
C HIS A 59 -6.97 3.62 -23.08
N GLY A 60 -7.47 4.19 -21.99
CA GLY A 60 -6.73 4.13 -20.74
C GLY A 60 -7.57 4.26 -19.48
N LEU A 61 -7.00 3.74 -18.40
CA LEU A 61 -7.47 3.95 -17.04
C LEU A 61 -6.45 4.77 -16.27
N VAL A 62 -6.94 5.49 -15.28
CA VAL A 62 -6.13 6.25 -14.36
C VAL A 62 -6.70 6.17 -12.95
N LEU A 63 -5.82 6.08 -11.97
CA LEU A 63 -6.14 6.18 -10.56
C LEU A 63 -5.15 7.14 -9.90
N VAL A 64 -5.68 8.18 -9.26
CA VAL A 64 -4.88 9.08 -8.42
C VAL A 64 -5.44 9.04 -7.01
N ILE A 65 -4.59 8.72 -6.02
CA ILE A 65 -4.96 8.74 -4.61
C ILE A 65 -4.16 9.85 -3.93
N LEU A 66 -4.89 10.75 -3.29
CA LEU A 66 -4.37 11.95 -2.64
C LEU A 66 -4.69 11.92 -1.15
N ASN A 67 -3.77 12.40 -0.34
CA ASN A 67 -4.05 12.81 1.03
C ASN A 67 -4.35 14.31 1.01
N LEU A 68 -5.61 14.67 1.19
CA LEU A 68 -6.11 16.05 1.14
C LEU A 68 -5.59 16.89 2.31
N LYS A 69 -5.33 16.29 3.48
CA LYS A 69 -4.80 16.98 4.66
C LYS A 69 -3.32 17.31 4.52
N THR A 70 -2.50 16.33 4.15
CA THR A 70 -1.04 16.51 3.96
C THR A 70 -0.67 17.02 2.57
N ARG A 71 -1.65 17.12 1.66
CA ARG A 71 -1.49 17.58 0.26
C ARG A 71 -0.49 16.75 -0.52
N ASN A 72 -0.43 15.46 -0.21
CA ASN A 72 0.52 14.53 -0.79
C ASN A 72 -0.15 13.58 -1.78
N VAL A 73 0.55 13.31 -2.87
CA VAL A 73 0.18 12.24 -3.80
C VAL A 73 0.61 10.91 -3.18
N LEU A 74 -0.36 10.09 -2.79
CA LEU A 74 -0.10 8.76 -2.25
C LEU A 74 0.15 7.75 -3.38
N ARG A 75 -0.66 7.82 -4.45
CA ARG A 75 -0.52 6.96 -5.64
C ARG A 75 -0.96 7.70 -6.89
N ALA A 76 -0.27 7.45 -7.99
CA ALA A 76 -0.72 7.78 -9.35
C ALA A 76 -0.42 6.57 -10.22
N ARG A 77 -1.45 6.00 -10.84
CA ARG A 77 -1.36 4.80 -11.68
C ARG A 77 -2.14 5.03 -12.94
N ALA A 78 -1.59 4.59 -14.07
CA ALA A 78 -2.29 4.61 -15.33
C ALA A 78 -2.03 3.31 -16.09
N VAL A 79 -2.91 3.00 -17.03
CA VAL A 79 -2.63 2.03 -18.08
C VAL A 79 -3.18 2.61 -19.37
N MET A 80 -2.39 2.55 -20.41
CA MET A 80 -2.77 2.86 -21.79
C MET A 80 -2.67 1.60 -22.62
N SER A 81 -3.57 1.46 -23.59
CA SER A 81 -3.61 0.30 -24.48
C SER A 81 -4.34 0.64 -25.77
N TYR A 82 -4.07 -0.12 -26.82
CA TYR A 82 -4.92 -0.16 -28.01
C TYR A 82 -6.17 -1.03 -27.84
N ASP A 83 -6.24 -1.85 -26.78
CA ASP A 83 -7.39 -2.70 -26.49
C ASP A 83 -8.48 -1.91 -25.73
N PRO A 84 -9.68 -1.72 -26.32
CA PRO A 84 -10.80 -1.07 -25.64
C PRO A 84 -11.30 -1.82 -24.40
N ALA A 85 -11.00 -3.13 -24.27
CA ALA A 85 -11.39 -3.93 -23.11
C ALA A 85 -10.79 -3.41 -21.79
N VAL A 86 -9.68 -2.65 -21.86
CA VAL A 86 -9.10 -1.95 -20.70
C VAL A 86 -10.11 -1.01 -20.04
N CYS A 87 -11.07 -0.48 -20.81
CA CYS A 87 -12.12 0.39 -20.29
C CYS A 87 -13.37 -0.37 -19.80
N ALA A 88 -13.35 -1.70 -19.70
CA ALA A 88 -14.52 -2.50 -19.30
C ALA A 88 -14.87 -2.37 -17.80
N VAL A 89 -13.88 -2.19 -16.92
CA VAL A 89 -14.08 -2.07 -15.46
C VAL A 89 -15.05 -0.96 -15.09
N GLY A 90 -15.97 -1.17 -14.15
CA GLY A 90 -16.88 -0.12 -13.71
C GLY A 90 -16.14 1.02 -12.99
N LEU A 91 -16.50 2.29 -13.27
CA LEU A 91 -16.03 3.39 -12.41
C LEU A 91 -16.64 3.30 -11.01
N ASP A 92 -17.77 2.59 -10.87
CA ASP A 92 -18.45 2.37 -9.60
C ASP A 92 -17.79 1.31 -8.72
N GLU A 93 -16.86 0.53 -9.25
CA GLU A 93 -16.11 -0.46 -8.46
C GLU A 93 -15.27 0.20 -7.37
N GLU A 94 -15.03 -0.54 -6.30
CA GLU A 94 -14.16 -0.08 -5.22
C GLU A 94 -12.77 0.26 -5.77
N TRP A 95 -12.15 1.32 -5.22
CA TRP A 95 -10.88 1.84 -5.72
C TRP A 95 -9.77 0.77 -5.81
N PHE A 96 -9.75 -0.19 -4.89
CA PHE A 96 -8.78 -1.27 -4.87
C PHE A 96 -9.02 -2.30 -5.99
N ALA A 97 -10.29 -2.67 -6.23
CA ALA A 97 -10.64 -3.55 -7.35
C ALA A 97 -10.30 -2.88 -8.69
N PHE A 98 -10.58 -1.58 -8.80
CA PHE A 98 -10.18 -0.76 -9.94
C PHE A 98 -8.66 -0.73 -10.14
N GLU A 99 -7.88 -0.56 -9.06
CA GLU A 99 -6.42 -0.60 -9.12
C GLU A 99 -5.90 -1.99 -9.55
N LYS A 100 -6.46 -3.07 -9.00
CA LYS A 100 -6.10 -4.44 -9.35
C LYS A 100 -6.37 -4.72 -10.84
N HIS A 101 -7.52 -4.28 -11.35
CA HIS A 101 -7.85 -4.39 -12.76
C HIS A 101 -6.85 -3.62 -13.63
N LEU A 102 -6.55 -2.36 -13.25
CA LEU A 102 -5.55 -1.53 -13.94
C LEU A 102 -4.20 -2.24 -14.04
N TYR A 103 -3.72 -2.87 -12.97
CA TYR A 103 -2.48 -3.67 -13.01
C TYR A 103 -2.59 -4.89 -13.91
N GLY A 104 -3.73 -5.60 -13.89
CA GLY A 104 -3.97 -6.73 -14.78
C GLY A 104 -3.85 -6.34 -16.26
N CYS A 105 -4.43 -5.19 -16.63
CA CYS A 105 -4.38 -4.68 -18.00
C CYS A 105 -2.95 -4.35 -18.48
N ARG A 106 -2.00 -4.05 -17.58
CA ARG A 106 -0.60 -3.80 -17.96
C ARG A 106 0.12 -5.04 -18.49
N LEU A 107 -0.43 -6.22 -18.23
CA LEU A 107 0.12 -7.49 -18.69
C LEU A 107 -0.48 -7.94 -20.02
N TRP A 108 -1.47 -7.20 -20.55
CA TRP A 108 -2.14 -7.56 -21.79
C TRP A 108 -1.28 -7.16 -23.00
N ASP A 109 -1.44 -7.94 -24.07
CA ASP A 109 -0.93 -7.58 -25.38
C ASP A 109 -1.57 -6.28 -25.87
N GLY A 110 -0.77 -5.39 -26.43
CA GLY A 110 -1.24 -4.06 -26.85
C GLY A 110 -1.35 -3.05 -25.71
N SER A 111 -0.91 -3.38 -24.49
CA SER A 111 -0.61 -2.37 -23.46
C SER A 111 0.57 -1.49 -23.89
N LEU A 112 0.59 -0.25 -23.38
CA LEU A 112 1.54 0.80 -23.74
C LEU A 112 2.31 1.26 -22.49
N PRO A 113 3.34 0.53 -22.04
CA PRO A 113 3.95 0.78 -20.73
C PRO A 113 4.66 2.12 -20.62
N ALA A 114 5.30 2.61 -21.70
CA ALA A 114 6.01 3.87 -21.71
C ALA A 114 5.04 5.05 -21.57
N GLU A 115 3.98 5.06 -22.36
CA GLU A 115 2.91 6.06 -22.34
C GLU A 115 2.13 5.99 -21.02
N SER A 116 1.88 4.80 -20.49
CA SER A 116 1.27 4.61 -19.17
C SER A 116 2.12 5.28 -18.07
N LEU A 117 3.44 5.05 -18.10
CA LEU A 117 4.36 5.65 -17.14
C LEU A 117 4.44 7.18 -17.29
N GLU A 118 4.40 7.67 -18.53
CA GLU A 118 4.38 9.12 -18.81
C GLU A 118 3.14 9.78 -18.20
N VAL A 119 1.95 9.17 -18.37
CA VAL A 119 0.71 9.64 -17.72
C VAL A 119 0.83 9.66 -16.20
N GLU A 120 1.38 8.60 -15.61
CA GLU A 120 1.59 8.53 -14.15
C GLU A 120 2.48 9.65 -13.63
N GLN A 121 3.62 9.86 -14.29
CA GLN A 121 4.59 10.88 -13.92
C GLN A 121 3.99 12.28 -14.08
N HIS A 122 3.27 12.52 -15.19
CA HIS A 122 2.63 13.79 -15.46
C HIS A 122 1.58 14.13 -14.41
N LEU A 123 0.70 13.19 -14.06
CA LEU A 123 -0.32 13.39 -13.03
C LEU A 123 0.29 13.57 -11.64
N ALA A 124 1.29 12.76 -11.28
CA ALA A 124 1.97 12.90 -10.00
C ALA A 124 2.66 14.26 -9.89
N ALA A 125 3.31 14.73 -10.97
CA ALA A 125 3.94 16.05 -11.01
C ALA A 125 2.90 17.17 -10.88
N HIS A 126 1.77 17.08 -11.61
CA HIS A 126 0.68 18.04 -11.55
C HIS A 126 0.15 18.20 -10.12
N PHE A 127 -0.22 17.11 -9.45
CA PHE A 127 -0.77 17.20 -8.09
C PHE A 127 0.27 17.56 -7.02
N ARG A 128 1.56 17.26 -7.23
CA ARG A 128 2.63 17.75 -6.33
C ARG A 128 2.86 19.25 -6.45
N ALA A 129 2.68 19.80 -7.66
CA ALA A 129 2.80 21.23 -7.91
C ALA A 129 1.49 22.00 -7.68
N ALA A 130 0.37 21.29 -7.44
CA ALA A 130 -0.93 21.89 -7.30
C ALA A 130 -0.99 22.79 -6.04
N PRO A 131 -1.61 23.97 -6.14
CA PRO A 131 -1.71 24.87 -5.01
C PRO A 131 -2.74 24.34 -3.99
N PRO A 132 -2.65 24.74 -2.70
CA PRO A 132 -3.50 24.24 -1.62
C PRO A 132 -5.00 24.24 -1.92
N GLU A 133 -5.49 25.24 -2.64
CA GLU A 133 -6.89 25.42 -3.00
C GLU A 133 -7.41 24.25 -3.84
N THR A 134 -6.54 23.57 -4.58
CA THR A 134 -6.91 22.38 -5.37
C THR A 134 -7.34 21.24 -4.48
N PHE A 135 -6.64 21.01 -3.37
CA PHE A 135 -6.97 19.96 -2.42
C PHE A 135 -8.25 20.28 -1.63
N GLU A 136 -8.45 21.54 -1.27
CA GLU A 136 -9.70 21.99 -0.63
C GLU A 136 -10.89 21.86 -1.59
N ARG A 137 -10.73 22.27 -2.87
CA ARG A 137 -11.76 22.03 -3.89
C ARG A 137 -12.08 20.55 -4.03
N LEU A 138 -11.06 19.68 -4.10
CA LEU A 138 -11.27 18.24 -4.21
C LEU A 138 -11.96 17.62 -2.99
N ARG A 139 -11.82 18.20 -1.80
CA ARG A 139 -12.52 17.77 -0.59
C ARG A 139 -14.04 17.89 -0.77
N GLU A 140 -14.51 19.05 -1.24
CA GLU A 140 -15.93 19.38 -1.31
C GLU A 140 -16.58 19.12 -2.69
N ALA A 141 -15.79 19.03 -3.75
CA ALA A 141 -16.26 18.94 -5.14
C ALA A 141 -17.16 17.72 -5.41
N SER A 142 -18.17 17.85 -6.27
CA SER A 142 -18.81 16.67 -6.86
C SER A 142 -17.84 15.92 -7.79
N SER A 143 -18.18 14.69 -8.19
CA SER A 143 -17.37 13.96 -9.19
C SER A 143 -17.23 14.71 -10.51
N GLU A 144 -18.24 15.49 -10.92
CA GLU A 144 -18.19 16.30 -12.14
C GLU A 144 -17.17 17.44 -12.04
N VAL A 145 -17.10 18.12 -10.89
CA VAL A 145 -16.12 19.19 -10.66
C VAL A 145 -14.72 18.61 -10.54
N ALA A 146 -14.56 17.51 -9.79
CA ALA A 146 -13.28 16.79 -9.68
C ALA A 146 -12.80 16.23 -11.02
N SER A 147 -13.70 15.97 -11.97
CA SER A 147 -13.33 15.51 -13.30
C SER A 147 -12.50 16.55 -14.07
N LYS A 148 -12.74 17.84 -13.81
CA LYS A 148 -11.97 18.93 -14.44
C LYS A 148 -10.53 18.94 -13.94
N GLU A 149 -10.33 18.76 -12.63
CA GLU A 149 -9.01 18.73 -11.99
C GLU A 149 -8.15 17.56 -12.51
N LEU A 150 -8.76 16.42 -12.91
CA LEU A 150 -8.01 15.33 -13.55
C LEU A 150 -7.91 15.50 -15.07
N ALA A 151 -8.92 16.07 -15.73
CA ALA A 151 -8.93 16.23 -17.17
C ALA A 151 -7.92 17.27 -17.66
N GLU A 152 -7.67 18.33 -16.91
CA GLU A 152 -6.71 19.39 -17.26
C GLU A 152 -5.29 18.85 -17.50
N PRO A 153 -4.64 18.13 -16.56
CA PRO A 153 -3.31 17.57 -16.81
C PRO A 153 -3.31 16.55 -17.96
N LEU A 154 -4.36 15.75 -18.12
CA LEU A 154 -4.45 14.82 -19.25
C LEU A 154 -4.55 15.55 -20.61
N ARG A 155 -5.30 16.66 -20.67
CA ARG A 155 -5.37 17.51 -21.88
C ARG A 155 -4.05 18.20 -22.16
N SER A 156 -3.35 18.65 -21.12
CA SER A 156 -2.01 19.23 -21.25
C SER A 156 -1.03 18.23 -21.85
N LEU A 157 -1.09 16.96 -21.43
CA LEU A 157 -0.21 15.91 -21.94
C LEU A 157 -0.51 15.51 -23.39
N PHE A 158 -1.79 15.35 -23.75
CA PHE A 158 -2.18 14.80 -25.05
C PHE A 158 -2.63 15.82 -26.09
N GLY A 159 -2.76 17.09 -25.71
CA GLY A 159 -3.34 18.15 -26.53
C GLY A 159 -4.88 18.12 -26.57
N GLU A 160 -5.49 19.16 -27.15
CA GLU A 160 -6.96 19.34 -27.20
C GLU A 160 -7.70 18.36 -28.15
N GLY A 161 -6.98 17.40 -28.75
CA GLY A 161 -7.49 16.48 -29.76
C GLY A 161 -8.46 15.43 -29.23
N GLY A 162 -9.70 15.83 -28.93
CA GLY A 162 -10.83 14.93 -28.72
C GLY A 162 -10.73 13.99 -27.51
N LEU A 163 -9.88 14.29 -26.53
CA LEU A 163 -9.75 13.51 -25.30
C LEU A 163 -11.09 13.43 -24.57
N SER A 164 -11.66 12.22 -24.49
CA SER A 164 -12.84 11.94 -23.68
C SER A 164 -12.39 11.41 -22.33
N VAL A 165 -12.78 12.05 -21.24
CA VAL A 165 -12.48 11.61 -19.87
C VAL A 165 -13.80 11.39 -19.12
N ARG A 166 -13.92 10.25 -18.44
CA ARG A 166 -14.96 10.00 -17.44
C ARG A 166 -14.28 9.73 -16.12
N LEU A 167 -14.78 10.32 -15.04
CA LEU A 167 -14.18 10.19 -13.72
C LEU A 167 -15.23 9.90 -12.65
N LYS A 168 -14.83 9.16 -11.62
CA LYS A 168 -15.51 9.07 -10.34
C LYS A 168 -14.54 9.45 -9.21
N LYS A 169 -15.04 10.27 -8.27
CA LYS A 169 -14.35 10.61 -7.03
C LYS A 169 -14.93 9.79 -5.89
N ASP A 170 -14.05 9.12 -5.14
CA ASP A 170 -14.37 8.51 -3.86
C ASP A 170 -13.61 9.24 -2.75
N ILE A 171 -14.31 9.57 -1.65
CA ILE A 171 -13.69 10.09 -0.43
C ILE A 171 -13.65 8.95 0.57
N LEU A 172 -12.44 8.65 1.04
CA LEU A 172 -12.11 7.53 1.91
C LEU A 172 -11.58 8.07 3.22
N ASP A 173 -11.89 7.36 4.29
CA ASP A 173 -11.16 7.52 5.54
C ASP A 173 -9.82 6.77 5.49
N LEU A 174 -8.87 7.16 6.34
CA LEU A 174 -7.55 6.51 6.43
C LEU A 174 -7.72 5.01 6.75
N GLY A 175 -8.73 4.69 7.57
CA GLY A 175 -9.20 3.35 7.82
C GLY A 175 -9.59 2.63 6.54
N GLN A 176 -10.42 3.14 5.64
CA GLN A 176 -10.84 2.48 4.39
C GLN A 176 -9.68 2.34 3.40
N PHE A 177 -8.77 3.31 3.37
CA PHE A 177 -7.54 3.23 2.59
C PHE A 177 -6.60 2.13 3.12
N GLN A 178 -6.53 1.94 4.45
CA GLN A 178 -5.67 0.95 5.12
C GLN A 178 -6.34 -0.42 5.38
N SER A 179 -7.65 -0.44 5.63
CA SER A 179 -8.47 -1.58 6.11
C SER A 179 -8.82 -2.52 4.99
N LEU A 180 -8.58 -2.17 3.72
CA LEU A 180 -8.56 -3.15 2.65
C LEU A 180 -7.30 -4.06 2.70
N ARG A 181 -6.51 -3.98 3.79
CA ARG A 181 -5.62 -5.06 4.27
C ARG A 181 -6.35 -6.15 5.08
N LYS A 182 -7.64 -5.99 5.40
CA LYS A 182 -8.53 -6.99 6.04
C LYS A 182 -9.97 -6.76 5.59
N ALA A 183 -10.44 -7.52 4.61
CA ALA A 183 -11.85 -7.43 4.18
C ALA A 183 -12.80 -7.62 5.38
N PRO A 184 -13.86 -6.80 5.53
CA PRO A 184 -14.90 -7.06 6.51
C PRO A 184 -15.77 -8.22 6.04
N THR A 185 -15.76 -9.32 6.79
CA THR A 185 -16.70 -10.42 6.62
C THR A 185 -18.12 -9.89 6.89
N PRO A 186 -19.09 -10.05 5.97
CA PRO A 186 -20.47 -9.70 6.25
C PRO A 186 -21.00 -10.64 7.35
N THR A 187 -21.49 -10.05 8.43
CA THR A 187 -22.14 -10.77 9.52
C THR A 187 -23.50 -11.28 9.07
N ALA A 188 -23.59 -12.58 8.79
CA ALA A 188 -24.86 -13.27 8.68
C ALA A 188 -24.80 -14.62 9.40
N ARG A 189 -25.46 -14.61 10.57
CA ARG A 189 -26.16 -15.70 11.29
C ARG A 189 -25.37 -16.96 11.68
N ARG A 190 -25.31 -17.15 13.01
CA ARG A 190 -25.26 -18.41 13.78
C ARG A 190 -25.59 -19.65 12.94
N ASP A 191 -24.61 -20.54 12.77
CA ASP A 191 -24.69 -21.92 13.26
C ASP A 191 -23.32 -22.64 13.21
N LYS A 192 -23.10 -23.47 14.24
CA LYS A 192 -22.02 -24.43 14.60
C LYS A 192 -20.58 -24.33 14.01
N PRO A 193 -19.55 -24.53 14.85
CA PRO A 193 -18.15 -24.43 14.45
C PRO A 193 -17.68 -25.67 13.69
N THR A 194 -17.34 -25.49 12.42
CA THR A 194 -16.39 -26.34 11.68
C THR A 194 -15.02 -25.66 11.79
N PRO A 195 -13.91 -26.38 12.00
CA PRO A 195 -12.59 -25.76 12.06
C PRO A 195 -12.32 -24.98 10.76
N PRO A 196 -11.81 -23.74 10.85
CA PRO A 196 -11.57 -22.93 9.67
C PRO A 196 -10.43 -23.57 8.88
N VAL A 197 -10.74 -23.96 7.65
CA VAL A 197 -9.72 -24.09 6.60
C VAL A 197 -9.30 -22.65 6.29
N GLU A 198 -8.08 -22.27 6.64
CA GLU A 198 -7.52 -20.97 6.31
C GLU A 198 -7.56 -20.78 4.79
N PRO A 199 -8.23 -19.74 4.25
CA PRO A 199 -8.06 -19.39 2.86
C PRO A 199 -6.65 -18.82 2.71
N ALA A 200 -5.80 -19.51 1.95
CA ALA A 200 -4.47 -19.03 1.59
C ALA A 200 -4.60 -17.66 0.89
N GLU A 201 -4.20 -16.60 1.59
CA GLU A 201 -3.95 -15.30 0.96
C GLU A 201 -2.86 -15.50 -0.11
N ASP A 202 -3.07 -15.00 -1.33
CA ASP A 202 -2.08 -15.08 -2.42
C ASP A 202 -0.82 -14.26 -2.07
N LEU A 203 0.05 -14.85 -1.24
CA LEU A 203 1.32 -14.28 -0.80
C LEU A 203 2.33 -14.37 -1.96
N LEU A 204 2.80 -13.23 -2.45
CA LEU A 204 3.91 -13.21 -3.39
C LEU A 204 5.20 -13.50 -2.63
N VAL A 205 5.68 -14.74 -2.74
CA VAL A 205 6.95 -15.17 -2.14
C VAL A 205 8.07 -14.98 -3.15
N LEU A 206 9.06 -14.16 -2.80
CA LEU A 206 10.26 -13.87 -3.57
C LEU A 206 11.41 -14.80 -3.16
N LYS A 207 12.28 -15.17 -4.11
CA LYS A 207 13.55 -15.79 -3.78
C LYS A 207 14.54 -14.74 -3.25
N ILE A 208 15.10 -14.98 -2.07
CA ILE A 208 16.06 -14.07 -1.43
C ILE A 208 17.37 -14.76 -1.08
N ALA A 209 18.36 -13.96 -0.74
CA ALA A 209 19.59 -14.35 -0.05
C ALA A 209 19.76 -13.46 1.18
N LEU A 210 20.29 -14.00 2.28
CA LEU A 210 20.57 -13.23 3.49
C LEU A 210 22.08 -12.94 3.56
N GLU A 211 22.44 -11.77 4.08
CA GLU A 211 23.84 -11.41 4.32
C GLU A 211 24.42 -12.25 5.46
N GLU A 212 25.60 -12.81 5.23
CA GLU A 212 26.36 -13.55 6.24
C GLU A 212 27.24 -12.62 7.06
N ASP A 213 27.43 -12.95 8.33
CA ASP A 213 28.34 -12.25 9.23
C ASP A 213 28.94 -13.24 10.22
N LEU A 214 30.28 -13.26 10.36
CA LEU A 214 30.98 -14.17 11.28
C LEU A 214 30.59 -13.93 12.74
N GLU A 215 30.27 -12.68 13.08
CA GLU A 215 29.78 -12.28 14.40
C GLU A 215 28.25 -12.29 14.50
N GLY A 216 27.57 -12.72 13.42
CA GLY A 216 26.12 -12.75 13.31
C GLY A 216 25.42 -13.87 14.09
N VAL A 217 24.10 -13.94 13.94
CA VAL A 217 23.24 -14.92 14.61
C VAL A 217 23.23 -16.23 13.82
N PRO A 218 23.46 -17.40 14.45
CA PRO A 218 23.31 -18.69 13.77
C PRO A 218 21.92 -18.85 13.17
N ALA A 219 21.82 -19.36 11.94
CA ALA A 219 20.54 -19.51 11.23
C ALA A 219 19.45 -20.26 12.05
N PRO A 220 19.76 -21.34 12.79
CA PRO A 220 18.77 -22.02 13.65
C PRO A 220 18.32 -21.21 14.87
N GLU A 221 19.07 -20.17 15.25
CA GLU A 221 18.76 -19.33 16.40
C GLU A 221 17.93 -18.08 16.05
N LEU A 222 17.70 -17.83 14.75
CA LEU A 222 16.82 -16.76 14.30
C LEU A 222 15.41 -16.94 14.82
N ARG A 223 14.75 -15.82 15.13
CA ARG A 223 13.38 -15.78 15.64
C ARG A 223 12.53 -14.82 14.84
N ALA A 224 11.23 -15.08 14.81
CA ALA A 224 10.28 -14.10 14.31
C ALA A 224 10.45 -12.76 15.04
N GLY A 225 10.56 -11.68 14.27
CA GLY A 225 10.84 -10.33 14.76
C GLY A 225 12.32 -9.91 14.76
N ASP A 226 13.27 -10.83 14.55
CA ASP A 226 14.66 -10.42 14.29
C ASP A 226 14.76 -9.68 12.95
N LEU A 227 15.61 -8.66 12.86
CA LEU A 227 15.85 -7.95 11.61
C LEU A 227 17.06 -8.56 10.91
N VAL A 228 16.89 -8.97 9.66
CA VAL A 228 17.94 -9.54 8.82
C VAL A 228 18.14 -8.72 7.56
N PHE A 229 19.34 -8.77 6.98
CA PHE A 229 19.64 -8.07 5.73
C PHE A 229 19.44 -9.03 4.54
N ALA A 230 18.35 -8.82 3.80
CA ALA A 230 17.91 -9.66 2.69
C ALA A 230 18.12 -9.00 1.34
N ARG A 231 18.68 -9.74 0.38
CA ARG A 231 18.81 -9.36 -1.02
C ARG A 231 17.82 -10.16 -1.86
N ILE A 232 17.03 -9.49 -2.69
CA ILE A 232 16.13 -10.16 -3.63
C ILE A 232 16.97 -10.69 -4.80
N VAL A 233 17.03 -12.01 -4.96
CA VAL A 233 17.81 -12.71 -6.02
C VAL A 233 16.90 -13.39 -7.05
N ASP A 234 15.61 -13.09 -6.98
CA ASP A 234 14.59 -13.63 -7.84
C ASP A 234 14.64 -12.98 -9.23
N GLY A 235 14.76 -13.82 -10.27
CA GLY A 235 14.94 -13.38 -11.65
C GLY A 235 13.65 -12.90 -12.34
N ARG A 236 12.48 -13.10 -11.71
CA ARG A 236 11.19 -12.67 -12.28
C ARG A 236 11.13 -11.14 -12.34
N ASP A 237 10.50 -10.60 -13.38
CA ASP A 237 10.48 -9.13 -13.58
C ASP A 237 9.72 -8.40 -12.47
N ILE A 238 8.70 -9.04 -11.89
CA ILE A 238 8.02 -8.54 -10.69
C ILE A 238 8.98 -8.40 -9.51
N ALA A 239 9.93 -9.32 -9.35
CA ALA A 239 10.88 -9.27 -8.27
C ALA A 239 11.95 -8.20 -8.48
N LYS A 240 12.41 -8.00 -9.73
CA LYS A 240 13.30 -6.88 -10.08
C LYS A 240 12.65 -5.52 -9.81
N TYR A 241 11.35 -5.40 -10.12
CA TYR A 241 10.57 -4.22 -9.82
C TYR A 241 10.45 -3.98 -8.31
N LEU A 242 10.07 -5.00 -7.54
CA LEU A 242 9.96 -4.92 -6.07
C LEU A 242 11.31 -4.64 -5.41
N ALA A 243 12.40 -5.21 -5.92
CA ALA A 243 13.75 -4.89 -5.46
C ALA A 243 14.08 -3.39 -5.63
N ARG A 244 13.70 -2.76 -6.76
CA ARG A 244 13.85 -1.30 -6.91
C ARG A 244 12.96 -0.54 -5.93
N LEU A 245 11.71 -0.98 -5.74
CA LEU A 245 10.75 -0.33 -4.86
C LEU A 245 11.20 -0.33 -3.38
N PHE A 246 11.79 -1.43 -2.92
CA PHE A 246 12.31 -1.58 -1.56
C PHE A 246 13.74 -1.01 -1.39
N GLY A 247 14.31 -0.37 -2.42
CA GLY A 247 15.68 0.14 -2.38
C GLY A 247 16.77 -0.92 -2.48
N GLY A 248 16.42 -2.19 -2.72
CA GLY A 248 17.35 -3.31 -2.88
C GLY A 248 17.91 -3.48 -4.29
N LEU A 249 17.64 -2.56 -5.22
CA LEU A 249 18.28 -2.52 -6.54
C LEU A 249 18.63 -1.08 -6.91
N THR A 250 19.93 -0.79 -6.95
CA THR A 250 20.51 0.53 -7.29
C THR A 250 21.20 0.51 -8.66
N ALA A 251 21.68 1.66 -9.13
CA ALA A 251 22.50 1.75 -10.35
C ALA A 251 23.80 0.90 -10.25
N SER A 252 24.30 0.66 -9.04
CA SER A 252 25.48 -0.16 -8.76
C SER A 252 25.17 -1.64 -8.59
N GLY A 253 23.88 -2.03 -8.67
CA GLY A 253 23.43 -3.42 -8.54
C GLY A 253 22.56 -3.68 -7.31
N PRO A 254 22.29 -4.96 -7.01
CA PRO A 254 21.44 -5.36 -5.89
C PRO A 254 22.08 -4.99 -4.55
N VAL A 255 21.28 -4.43 -3.63
CA VAL A 255 21.70 -4.01 -2.29
C VAL A 255 20.82 -4.72 -1.25
N PRO A 256 21.36 -5.09 -0.07
CA PRO A 256 20.56 -5.71 0.98
C PRO A 256 19.52 -4.73 1.56
N ILE A 257 18.34 -5.27 1.86
CA ILE A 257 17.22 -4.59 2.49
C ILE A 257 17.06 -5.18 3.88
N GLU A 258 16.95 -4.35 4.90
CA GLU A 258 16.61 -4.81 6.25
C GLU A 258 15.13 -5.24 6.29
N ALA A 259 14.88 -6.48 6.70
CA ALA A 259 13.53 -7.06 6.75
C ALA A 259 13.35 -7.90 8.02
N PRO A 260 12.19 -7.82 8.69
CA PRO A 260 11.88 -8.67 9.82
C PRO A 260 11.65 -10.12 9.38
N VAL A 261 12.22 -11.04 10.15
CA VAL A 261 11.92 -12.47 10.07
C VAL A 261 10.46 -12.68 10.47
N GLU A 262 9.70 -13.34 9.62
CA GLU A 262 8.31 -13.69 9.84
C GLU A 262 8.18 -15.10 10.42
N ALA A 263 8.91 -16.06 9.84
CA ALA A 263 8.90 -17.45 10.27
C ALA A 263 10.25 -18.12 10.02
N VAL A 264 10.56 -19.12 10.84
CA VAL A 264 11.77 -19.93 10.75
C VAL A 264 11.36 -21.39 10.92
N GLU A 265 11.65 -22.21 9.93
CA GLU A 265 11.27 -23.63 9.91
C GLU A 265 12.50 -24.50 9.64
N SER A 266 12.63 -25.60 10.37
CA SER A 266 13.68 -26.59 10.11
C SER A 266 13.29 -27.45 8.90
N VAL A 267 14.17 -27.54 7.92
CA VAL A 267 14.01 -28.36 6.71
C VAL A 267 15.21 -29.29 6.55
N SER A 268 15.13 -30.29 5.67
CA SER A 268 16.21 -31.29 5.50
C SER A 268 17.57 -30.67 5.18
N ASP A 269 17.55 -29.55 4.45
CA ASP A 269 18.75 -28.93 3.87
C ASP A 269 19.20 -27.68 4.65
N GLY A 270 18.66 -27.47 5.86
CA GLY A 270 18.99 -26.34 6.73
C GLY A 270 17.75 -25.71 7.36
N VAL A 271 17.70 -24.38 7.34
CA VAL A 271 16.65 -23.58 7.95
C VAL A 271 15.97 -22.75 6.89
N LEU A 272 14.68 -22.96 6.67
CA LEU A 272 13.85 -22.10 5.84
C LEU A 272 13.55 -20.83 6.64
N VAL A 273 14.07 -19.70 6.18
CA VAL A 273 13.82 -18.39 6.76
C VAL A 273 12.88 -17.64 5.82
N ARG A 274 11.73 -17.23 6.36
CA ARG A 274 10.80 -16.32 5.70
C ARG A 274 10.94 -14.94 6.30
N VAL A 275 11.14 -13.93 5.45
CA VAL A 275 11.15 -12.51 5.84
C VAL A 275 9.97 -11.78 5.19
N ARG A 276 9.57 -10.66 5.80
CA ARG A 276 8.47 -9.85 5.28
C ARG A 276 8.97 -8.50 4.78
N PHE A 277 8.90 -8.26 3.47
CA PHE A 277 9.22 -6.94 2.90
C PHE A 277 8.04 -5.98 2.98
N ALA A 278 6.83 -6.48 2.73
CA ALA A 278 5.60 -5.72 2.80
C ALA A 278 4.38 -6.66 3.00
N VAL A 279 3.20 -6.07 3.20
CA VAL A 279 1.95 -6.84 3.22
C VAL A 279 1.74 -7.49 1.85
N GLY A 280 1.58 -8.82 1.82
CA GLY A 280 1.43 -9.61 0.60
C GLY A 280 2.74 -9.90 -0.15
N VAL A 281 3.90 -9.49 0.37
CA VAL A 281 5.21 -9.76 -0.22
C VAL A 281 6.18 -10.30 0.83
N ALA A 282 6.49 -11.59 0.71
CA ALA A 282 7.47 -12.27 1.55
C ALA A 282 8.71 -12.65 0.74
N GLY A 283 9.78 -13.00 1.44
CA GLY A 283 10.98 -13.58 0.85
C GLY A 283 11.35 -14.87 1.55
N ASP A 284 11.60 -15.94 0.79
CA ASP A 284 12.02 -17.23 1.32
C ASP A 284 13.45 -17.56 0.90
N VAL A 285 14.19 -18.13 1.84
CA VAL A 285 15.50 -18.73 1.60
C VAL A 285 15.72 -19.93 2.51
N VAL A 286 16.38 -20.95 1.99
CA VAL A 286 16.92 -22.03 2.82
C VAL A 286 18.38 -21.72 3.09
N VAL A 287 18.74 -21.62 4.37
CA VAL A 287 20.09 -21.32 4.83
C VAL A 287 20.66 -22.55 5.55
N PRO A 288 21.88 -23.01 5.23
CA PRO A 288 22.52 -24.08 5.96
C PRO A 288 22.66 -23.76 7.46
N ALA A 289 22.45 -24.76 8.33
CA ALA A 289 22.37 -24.57 9.78
C ALA A 289 23.69 -24.09 10.42
N ASP A 290 24.83 -24.28 9.75
CA ASP A 290 26.16 -23.85 10.18
C ASP A 290 26.45 -22.37 9.87
N ARG A 291 25.58 -21.69 9.11
CA ARG A 291 25.79 -20.30 8.71
C ARG A 291 25.33 -19.31 9.79
N ARG A 292 26.07 -18.20 9.87
CA ARG A 292 25.76 -17.06 10.72
C ARG A 292 25.34 -15.88 9.85
N LEU A 293 24.24 -15.26 10.24
CA LEU A 293 23.54 -14.24 9.47
C LEU A 293 23.66 -12.89 10.15
N LYS A 294 23.86 -11.85 9.34
CA LYS A 294 23.82 -10.47 9.81
C LYS A 294 22.41 -10.16 10.27
N ALA A 295 22.21 -10.16 11.58
CA ALA A 295 20.91 -9.95 12.20
C ALA A 295 21.03 -9.05 13.42
N SER A 296 20.08 -8.14 13.59
CA SER A 296 19.91 -7.40 14.84
C SER A 296 18.72 -8.01 15.59
N ARG A 297 18.95 -8.40 16.85
CA ARG A 297 17.86 -8.86 17.71
C ARG A 297 17.00 -7.66 18.03
N GLY A 298 15.72 -7.70 17.62
CA GLY A 298 14.74 -6.74 18.09
C GLY A 298 14.78 -6.73 19.62
N GLY A 299 15.14 -5.59 20.22
CA GLY A 299 15.43 -5.53 21.65
C GLY A 299 14.30 -6.09 22.52
N GLY A 300 14.63 -7.10 23.34
CA GLY A 300 14.01 -7.33 24.66
C GLY A 300 12.98 -8.46 24.76
N ARG A 301 13.41 -9.58 25.36
CA ARG A 301 12.57 -10.63 25.96
C ARG A 301 11.49 -10.05 26.89
N GLY A 302 10.24 -10.38 26.58
CA GLY A 302 9.11 -10.37 27.50
C GLY A 302 8.00 -11.21 26.87
N ASP A 303 7.61 -12.27 27.55
CA ASP A 303 6.52 -13.17 27.17
C ASP A 303 5.26 -12.38 26.77
N GLY A 304 4.72 -12.69 25.59
CA GLY A 304 3.53 -12.05 25.02
C GLY A 304 3.75 -10.66 24.44
N SER A 305 3.45 -10.52 23.14
CA SER A 305 3.12 -9.27 22.42
C SER A 305 3.11 -8.00 23.29
N TRP A 306 4.06 -7.10 23.04
CA TRP A 306 4.28 -5.80 23.72
C TRP A 306 2.99 -5.05 24.14
N TRP A 307 1.90 -5.16 23.38
CA TRP A 307 0.57 -4.56 23.64
C TRP A 307 -0.21 -5.14 24.84
N ARG A 308 0.08 -6.37 25.31
CA ARG A 308 -0.68 -7.01 26.41
C ARG A 308 -0.29 -6.53 27.82
N ARG A 309 0.80 -5.78 27.99
CA ARG A 309 1.28 -5.34 29.32
C ARG A 309 0.68 -4.02 29.81
N PHE A 310 -0.05 -3.26 28.99
CA PHE A 310 -0.70 -2.01 29.41
C PHE A 310 -2.14 -2.16 29.94
N PHE A 311 -2.77 -3.33 29.79
CA PHE A 311 -4.17 -3.57 30.19
C PHE A 311 -4.37 -4.63 31.27
N LYS A 312 -3.33 -4.91 32.05
CA LYS A 312 -3.48 -5.56 33.35
C LYS A 312 -2.76 -4.75 34.43
N GLY A 313 -3.52 -3.80 34.97
CA GLY A 313 -3.33 -3.05 36.19
C GLY A 313 -4.67 -2.41 36.49
#